data_AF-A0A7S1BXV9-F1
#
_entry.id   AF-A0A7S1BXV9-F1
#
_cell.length_a   1.000
_cell.length_b   1.000
_cell.length_c   1.000
_cell.angle_alpha   90.00
_cell.angle_beta   90.00
_cell.angle_gamma   90.00
#
_symmetry.space_group_name_H-M   'P 1'
#
loop_
_entity.id
_entity.type
_entity.pdbx_description
1 polymer ?
#
loop_
_entity_poly.entity_id
_entity_poly.type
_entity_poly.pdbx_seq_one_letter_code
_entity_poly.pdbx_strand_id
1 'polypeptide(L)'
;REGGSVAGAAREAVPSGGGSPARRAADVALVGQAYLADADLRKLFSEATVKESQGNVRAAQRLYEKVTRLAPSYVYGWSNLGNTQVIAGDLLSAEDSYTRSISLCRSSLASVPPGSFAIRKCDDLWLLHLNRGALRLNSGANMAGDALRDLQIADELRGKPDANILQNLARAEEMAGRYGAADRHYDTAISMTSDAVSPFWLRAGMVKLQIGDLVGATDLARRVEVKFPEAPEVVAALAAMQAARGDVEGGRRRWGTMVERQRELFRDPK
;
A
#
# COMPACT_ATOMS: atom_id res chain seq x y z
N ARG A 1 15.05 3.91 -31.32
CA ARG A 1 14.80 5.05 -30.43
C ARG A 1 13.29 5.15 -30.26
N GLU A 2 12.79 4.56 -29.19
CA GLU A 2 11.59 4.91 -28.40
C GLU A 2 11.53 3.83 -27.32
N GLY A 3 11.65 4.26 -26.05
CA GLY A 3 11.91 3.38 -24.92
C GLY A 3 10.67 2.58 -24.52
N GLY A 4 10.76 1.26 -24.64
CA GLY A 4 9.81 0.32 -24.04
C GLY A 4 9.96 0.36 -22.52
N SER A 5 9.11 1.14 -21.88
CA SER A 5 8.99 1.19 -20.43
C SER A 5 8.52 -0.16 -19.91
N VAL A 6 9.27 -0.73 -18.97
CA VAL A 6 8.85 -1.82 -18.09
C VAL A 6 7.80 -1.25 -17.12
N ALA A 7 6.63 -0.90 -17.64
CA ALA A 7 5.48 -0.38 -16.92
C ALA A 7 4.35 -1.42 -16.98
N GLY A 8 4.67 -2.62 -16.50
CA GLY A 8 3.70 -3.64 -16.11
C GLY A 8 3.56 -3.73 -14.59
N ALA A 9 3.98 -2.70 -13.85
CA ALA A 9 3.58 -2.55 -12.46
C ALA A 9 2.06 -2.41 -12.45
N ALA A 10 1.38 -3.50 -12.12
CA ALA A 10 -0.02 -3.48 -11.75
C ALA A 10 -0.23 -2.25 -10.88
N ARG A 11 -1.08 -1.34 -11.36
CA ARG A 11 -1.64 -0.27 -10.53
C ARG A 11 -2.35 -0.97 -9.39
N GLU A 12 -1.62 -1.25 -8.32
CA GLU A 12 -2.16 -1.81 -7.10
C GLU A 12 -3.09 -0.73 -6.54
N ALA A 13 -4.38 -0.94 -6.79
CA ALA A 13 -5.42 -0.17 -6.15
C ALA A 13 -5.19 -0.23 -4.64
N VAL A 14 -5.17 0.95 -4.03
CA VAL A 14 -5.14 1.17 -2.58
C VAL A 14 -6.12 0.20 -1.91
N PRO A 15 -5.75 -0.49 -0.82
CA PRO A 15 -6.50 -1.65 -0.34
C PRO A 15 -7.85 -1.24 0.25
N SER A 16 -8.92 -1.85 -0.25
CA SER A 16 -10.26 -1.79 0.35
C SER A 16 -10.39 -2.83 1.46
N GLY A 17 -9.92 -2.49 2.67
CA GLY A 17 -10.10 -3.32 3.87
C GLY A 17 -11.33 -2.91 4.71
N GLY A 18 -12.28 -3.84 4.88
CA GLY A 18 -13.06 -4.07 6.11
C GLY A 18 -13.95 -2.96 6.71
N GLY A 19 -14.17 -1.88 5.98
CA GLY A 19 -15.13 -0.81 6.26
C GLY A 19 -15.07 0.08 5.04
N SER A 20 -16.21 0.51 4.47
CA SER A 20 -16.22 1.23 3.18
C SER A 20 -15.06 2.24 3.15
N PRO A 21 -14.16 2.25 2.14
CA PRO A 21 -13.02 3.18 2.07
C PRO A 21 -13.42 4.63 2.32
N ALA A 22 -14.65 4.97 1.92
CA ALA A 22 -15.32 6.22 2.21
C ALA A 22 -15.45 6.56 3.71
N ARG A 23 -15.65 5.59 4.62
CA ARG A 23 -15.75 5.83 6.07
C ARG A 23 -14.40 6.14 6.70
N ARG A 24 -13.35 5.35 6.42
CA ARG A 24 -12.00 5.65 6.97
C ARG A 24 -11.42 6.94 6.40
N ALA A 25 -11.62 7.21 5.10
CA ALA A 25 -11.23 8.47 4.49
C ALA A 25 -12.03 9.65 5.06
N ALA A 26 -13.33 9.48 5.31
CA ALA A 26 -14.17 10.49 5.96
C ALA A 26 -13.75 10.75 7.40
N ASP A 27 -13.41 9.72 8.18
CA ASP A 27 -12.95 9.87 9.57
C ASP A 27 -11.63 10.64 9.64
N VAL A 28 -10.66 10.32 8.77
CA VAL A 28 -9.38 11.03 8.68
C VAL A 28 -9.57 12.47 8.16
N ALA A 29 -10.48 12.70 7.20
CA ALA A 29 -10.79 14.03 6.71
C ALA A 29 -11.48 14.91 7.77
N LEU A 30 -12.38 14.32 8.56
CA LEU A 30 -13.09 15.00 9.64
C LEU A 30 -12.14 15.38 10.78
N VAL A 31 -11.27 14.44 11.19
CA VAL A 31 -10.19 14.68 12.16
C VAL A 31 -9.24 15.77 11.65
N GLY A 32 -8.85 15.71 10.37
CA GLY A 32 -8.03 16.74 9.75
C GLY A 32 -8.65 18.13 9.86
N GLN A 33 -9.94 18.28 9.54
CA GLN A 33 -10.63 19.56 9.57
C GLN A 33 -10.76 20.16 10.97
N ALA A 34 -10.81 19.33 12.02
CA ALA A 34 -10.93 19.79 13.41
C ALA A 34 -9.74 20.66 13.85
N TYR A 35 -8.56 20.49 13.22
CA TYR A 35 -7.36 21.27 13.54
C TYR A 35 -7.23 22.58 12.77
N LEU A 36 -8.18 22.89 11.89
CA LEU A 36 -8.22 24.14 11.14
C LEU A 36 -9.19 25.12 11.81
N ALA A 37 -8.63 26.15 12.46
CA ALA A 37 -9.43 27.22 13.07
C ALA A 37 -10.07 28.14 12.01
N ASP A 38 -9.36 28.35 10.90
CA ASP A 38 -9.77 29.23 9.80
C ASP A 38 -10.89 28.57 8.97
N ALA A 39 -12.03 29.26 8.84
CA ALA A 39 -13.20 28.77 8.10
C ALA A 39 -12.95 28.67 6.59
N ASP A 40 -12.20 29.61 6.01
CA ASP A 40 -11.88 29.62 4.58
C ASP A 40 -10.91 28.48 4.25
N LEU A 41 -9.94 28.22 5.12
CA LEU A 41 -9.02 27.10 4.98
C LEU A 41 -9.73 25.75 5.13
N ARG A 42 -10.68 25.62 6.07
CA ARG A 42 -11.54 24.42 6.18
C ARG A 42 -12.35 24.19 4.92
N LYS A 43 -12.96 25.24 4.38
CA LYS A 43 -13.72 25.17 3.12
C LYS A 43 -12.83 24.74 1.97
N LEU A 44 -11.63 25.31 1.85
CA LEU A 44 -10.66 24.96 0.81
C LEU A 44 -10.23 23.48 0.90
N PHE A 45 -9.95 23.00 2.11
CA PHE A 45 -9.58 21.60 2.34
C PHE A 45 -10.75 20.65 2.04
N SER A 46 -11.97 21.00 2.46
CA SER A 46 -13.18 20.23 2.13
C SER A 46 -13.42 20.15 0.62
N GLU A 47 -13.23 21.26 -0.10
CA GLU A 47 -13.32 21.27 -1.57
C GLU A 47 -12.28 20.33 -2.20
N ALA A 48 -11.05 20.31 -1.68
CA ALA A 48 -10.00 19.40 -2.15
C ALA A 48 -10.41 17.93 -1.98
N THR A 49 -10.92 17.56 -0.80
CA THR A 49 -11.42 16.20 -0.52
C THR A 49 -12.62 15.83 -1.41
N VAL A 50 -13.50 16.78 -1.71
CA VAL A 50 -14.60 16.55 -2.66
C VAL A 50 -14.07 16.30 -4.07
N LYS A 51 -13.09 17.08 -4.55
CA LYS A 51 -12.47 16.84 -5.86
C LYS A 51 -11.75 15.49 -5.93
N GLU A 52 -11.09 15.09 -4.85
CA GLU A 52 -10.43 13.80 -4.73
C GLU A 52 -11.44 12.65 -4.82
N SER A 53 -12.53 12.70 -4.05
CA SER A 53 -13.57 11.66 -4.08
C SER A 53 -14.32 11.58 -5.42
N GLN A 54 -14.37 12.68 -6.18
CA GLN A 54 -14.87 12.71 -7.56
C GLN A 54 -13.87 12.16 -8.60
N GLY A 55 -12.67 11.76 -8.17
CA GLY A 55 -11.59 11.33 -9.07
C GLY A 55 -10.93 12.47 -9.84
N ASN A 56 -11.23 13.73 -9.52
CA ASN A 56 -10.59 14.89 -10.14
C ASN A 56 -9.25 15.21 -9.46
N VAL A 57 -8.31 14.28 -9.63
CA VAL A 57 -6.98 14.26 -8.99
C VAL A 57 -6.22 15.57 -9.22
N ARG A 58 -6.22 16.10 -10.45
CA ARG A 58 -5.50 17.33 -10.78
C ARG A 58 -6.10 18.56 -10.09
N ALA A 59 -7.43 18.63 -9.94
CA ALA A 59 -8.06 19.72 -9.19
C ALA A 59 -7.79 19.60 -7.69
N ALA A 60 -7.93 18.39 -7.13
CA ALA A 60 -7.60 18.12 -5.74
C ALA A 60 -6.16 18.51 -5.40
N GLN A 61 -5.20 18.15 -6.26
CA GLN A 61 -3.79 18.47 -6.08
C GLN A 61 -3.55 19.97 -5.96
N ARG A 62 -4.10 20.78 -6.88
CA ARG A 62 -3.97 22.25 -6.85
C ARG A 62 -4.58 22.85 -5.58
N LEU A 63 -5.69 22.30 -5.10
CA LEU A 63 -6.33 22.76 -3.87
C LEU A 63 -5.50 22.39 -2.64
N TYR A 64 -4.99 21.16 -2.55
CA TYR A 64 -4.09 20.76 -1.46
C TYR A 64 -2.77 21.54 -1.47
N GLU A 65 -2.19 21.82 -2.64
CA GLU A 65 -1.02 22.72 -2.77
C GLU A 65 -1.34 24.14 -2.26
N LYS A 66 -2.56 24.63 -2.48
CA LYS A 66 -2.99 25.92 -1.93
C LYS A 66 -3.15 25.85 -0.40
N VAL A 67 -3.69 24.75 0.13
CA VAL A 67 -3.77 24.50 1.58
C VAL A 67 -2.37 24.51 2.20
N THR A 68 -1.39 23.81 1.62
CA THR A 68 -0.03 23.74 2.17
C THR A 68 0.70 25.07 2.10
N ARG A 69 0.42 25.93 1.11
CA ARG A 69 0.95 27.31 1.06
C ARG A 69 0.33 28.22 2.11
N LEU A 70 -0.99 28.13 2.33
CA LEU A 70 -1.70 28.98 3.30
C LEU A 70 -1.48 28.53 4.75
N ALA A 71 -1.30 27.23 4.97
CA ALA A 71 -1.03 26.64 6.28
C ALA A 71 0.13 25.64 6.21
N PRO A 72 1.38 26.10 6.15
CA PRO A 72 2.55 25.24 5.97
C PRO A 72 2.82 24.29 7.14
N SER A 73 2.24 24.54 8.32
CA SER A 73 2.32 23.66 9.49
C SER A 73 1.16 22.65 9.60
N TYR A 74 0.22 22.65 8.66
CA TYR A 74 -0.94 21.77 8.70
C TYR A 74 -0.61 20.38 8.15
N VAL A 75 -0.48 19.41 9.06
CA VAL A 75 -0.05 18.04 8.79
C VAL A 75 -0.88 17.37 7.69
N TYR A 76 -2.21 17.48 7.76
CA TYR A 76 -3.14 16.82 6.84
C TYR A 76 -3.19 17.47 5.45
N GLY A 77 -2.79 18.74 5.31
CA GLY A 77 -2.62 19.36 4.00
C GLY A 77 -1.51 18.67 3.21
N TRP A 78 -0.39 18.38 3.87
CA TRP A 78 0.74 17.69 3.27
C TRP A 78 0.48 16.21 3.00
N SER A 79 -0.16 15.48 3.92
CA SER A 79 -0.43 14.05 3.70
C SER A 79 -1.42 13.81 2.56
N ASN A 80 -2.48 14.63 2.44
CA ASN A 80 -3.42 14.51 1.34
C ASN A 80 -2.87 15.01 0.01
N LEU A 81 -1.96 16.00 0.03
CA LEU A 81 -1.18 16.35 -1.15
C LEU A 81 -0.34 15.14 -1.61
N GLY A 82 0.34 14.46 -0.68
CA GLY A 82 1.09 13.24 -0.95
C GLY A 82 0.21 12.15 -1.58
N ASN A 83 -0.94 11.84 -0.97
CA ASN A 83 -1.90 10.87 -1.53
C ASN A 83 -2.29 11.22 -2.98
N THR A 84 -2.62 12.49 -3.22
CA THR A 84 -3.03 12.94 -4.55
C THR A 84 -1.89 12.84 -5.58
N GLN A 85 -0.66 13.15 -5.15
CA GLN A 85 0.55 13.00 -5.97
C GLN A 85 0.84 11.54 -6.31
N VAL A 86 0.63 10.60 -5.38
CA VAL A 86 0.69 9.14 -5.65
C VAL A 86 -0.28 8.77 -6.76
N ILE A 87 -1.55 9.18 -6.65
CA ILE A 87 -2.57 8.88 -7.66
C ILE A 87 -2.21 9.51 -9.02
N ALA A 88 -1.59 10.69 -9.01
CA ALA A 88 -1.10 11.37 -10.20
C ALA A 88 0.18 10.76 -10.80
N GLY A 89 0.82 9.80 -10.11
CA GLY A 89 2.08 9.18 -10.51
C GLY A 89 3.34 10.00 -10.20
N ASP A 90 3.21 11.10 -9.46
CA ASP A 90 4.32 11.96 -9.04
C ASP A 90 4.90 11.47 -7.70
N LEU A 91 5.60 10.33 -7.76
CA LEU A 91 6.10 9.63 -6.56
C LEU A 91 7.18 10.42 -5.81
N LEU A 92 7.97 11.22 -6.53
CA LEU A 92 9.02 12.05 -5.91
C LEU A 92 8.41 13.18 -5.08
N SER A 93 7.46 13.94 -5.64
CA SER A 93 6.80 15.00 -4.88
C SER A 93 5.97 14.43 -3.71
N ALA A 94 5.40 13.23 -3.88
CA ALA A 94 4.67 12.55 -2.81
C ALA A 94 5.58 12.15 -1.64
N GLU A 95 6.79 11.65 -1.91
CA GLU A 95 7.81 11.36 -0.89
C GLU A 95 8.14 12.61 -0.05
N ASP A 96 8.33 13.76 -0.71
CA ASP A 96 8.58 15.04 -0.04
C ASP A 96 7.39 15.47 0.82
N SER A 97 6.17 15.38 0.28
CA SER A 97 4.93 15.72 0.98
C SER A 97 4.73 14.86 2.24
N TYR A 98 4.91 13.54 2.14
CA TYR A 98 4.82 12.66 3.31
C TYR A 98 5.93 12.93 4.32
N THR A 99 7.15 13.15 3.87
CA THR A 99 8.28 13.48 4.75
C THR A 99 8.02 14.76 5.53
N ARG A 100 7.47 15.78 4.86
CA ARG A 100 7.05 17.03 5.51
C ARG A 100 5.94 16.79 6.53
N SER A 101 4.91 16.02 6.17
CA SER A 101 3.79 15.68 7.06
C SER A 101 4.26 14.95 8.33
N ILE A 102 5.14 13.94 8.18
CA ILE A 102 5.73 13.18 9.29
C ILE A 102 6.56 14.11 10.20
N SER A 103 7.39 14.97 9.62
CA SER A 103 8.19 15.94 10.37
C SER A 103 7.32 16.87 11.22
N LEU A 104 6.28 17.45 10.62
CA LEU A 104 5.34 18.34 11.32
C LEU A 104 4.57 17.61 12.42
N CYS A 105 4.13 16.38 12.16
CA CYS A 105 3.43 15.56 13.14
C CYS A 105 4.32 15.25 14.35
N ARG A 106 5.59 14.84 14.11
CA ARG A 106 6.57 14.61 15.19
C ARG A 106 6.82 15.87 16.01
N SER A 107 7.01 17.02 15.36
CA SER A 107 7.17 18.29 16.07
C SER A 107 5.94 18.63 16.92
N SER A 108 4.73 18.40 16.40
CA SER A 108 3.51 18.60 17.17
C SER A 108 3.44 17.67 18.38
N LEU A 109 3.78 16.39 18.23
CA LEU A 109 3.75 15.43 19.33
C LEU A 109 4.81 15.74 20.39
N ALA A 110 6.01 16.12 19.97
CA ALA A 110 7.10 16.51 20.89
C ALA A 110 6.78 17.79 21.69
N SER A 111 5.93 18.67 21.15
CA SER A 111 5.51 19.89 21.84
C SER A 111 4.46 19.69 22.94
N VAL A 112 3.89 18.48 23.05
CA VAL A 112 2.86 18.13 24.05
C VAL A 112 3.50 17.33 25.18
N PRO A 113 3.61 17.88 26.42
CA PRO A 113 4.17 17.13 27.54
C PRO A 113 3.37 15.85 27.85
N PRO A 114 4.03 14.75 28.28
CA PRO A 114 3.34 13.55 28.73
C PRO A 114 2.31 13.88 29.83
N GLY A 115 1.09 13.36 29.71
CA GLY A 115 0.00 13.62 30.66
C GLY A 115 -0.68 15.00 30.51
N SER A 116 -0.29 15.81 29.53
CA SER A 116 -0.97 17.08 29.22
C SER A 116 -2.31 16.87 28.51
N PHE A 117 -3.27 17.74 28.80
CA PHE A 117 -4.55 17.87 28.06
C PHE A 117 -4.42 18.74 26.80
N ALA A 118 -3.21 19.13 26.40
CA ALA A 118 -3.01 19.93 25.20
C ALA A 118 -3.46 19.17 23.94
N ILE A 119 -4.13 19.88 23.04
CA ILE A 119 -4.64 19.33 21.78
C ILE A 119 -3.44 18.93 20.92
N ARG A 120 -3.30 17.63 20.67
CA ARG A 120 -2.35 17.08 19.69
C ARG A 120 -2.84 17.44 18.30
N LYS A 121 -2.00 18.09 17.48
CA LYS A 121 -2.37 18.47 16.11
C LYS A 121 -2.15 17.34 15.09
N CYS A 122 -1.85 16.14 15.59
CA CYS A 122 -1.65 14.92 14.83
C CYS A 122 -1.74 13.71 15.78
N ASP A 123 -2.64 12.78 15.53
CA ASP A 123 -2.72 11.50 16.25
C ASP A 123 -2.43 10.29 15.33
N ASP A 124 -2.35 10.51 14.02
CA ASP A 124 -2.23 9.46 13.00
C ASP A 124 -0.81 9.31 12.44
N LEU A 125 0.23 9.50 13.26
CA LEU A 125 1.63 9.36 12.82
C LEU A 125 1.91 7.98 12.20
N TRP A 126 1.27 6.93 12.74
CA TRP A 126 1.34 5.58 12.20
C TRP A 126 0.84 5.50 10.75
N LEU A 127 -0.24 6.23 10.41
CA LEU A 127 -0.83 6.26 9.07
C LEU A 127 0.07 7.02 8.09
N LEU A 128 0.72 8.08 8.54
CA LEU A 128 1.69 8.82 7.72
C LEU A 128 2.88 7.93 7.33
N HIS A 129 3.40 7.16 8.29
CA HIS A 129 4.44 6.17 8.03
C HIS A 129 3.95 5.04 7.12
N LEU A 130 2.74 4.51 7.33
CA LEU A 130 2.13 3.52 6.44
C LEU A 130 2.06 4.03 4.99
N ASN A 131 1.58 5.25 4.78
CA ASN A 131 1.42 5.81 3.44
C ASN A 131 2.77 6.01 2.74
N ARG A 132 3.78 6.54 3.43
CA ARG A 132 5.13 6.70 2.85
C ARG A 132 5.81 5.36 2.61
N GLY A 133 5.66 4.41 3.52
CA GLY A 133 6.15 3.03 3.36
C GLY A 133 5.55 2.35 2.13
N ALA A 134 4.23 2.44 1.97
CA ALA A 134 3.53 1.91 0.80
C ALA A 134 3.96 2.59 -0.51
N LEU A 135 4.14 3.92 -0.50
CA LEU A 135 4.72 4.64 -1.64
C LEU A 135 6.11 4.08 -2.00
N ARG A 136 7.00 3.92 -1.02
CA ARG A 136 8.37 3.43 -1.24
C ARG A 136 8.41 2.01 -1.82
N LEU A 137 7.48 1.13 -1.44
CA LEU A 137 7.34 -0.19 -2.07
C LEU A 137 6.99 -0.11 -3.56
N ASN A 138 6.34 0.97 -3.98
CA ASN A 138 5.95 1.22 -5.37
C ASN A 138 6.99 2.04 -6.16
N SER A 139 7.97 2.63 -5.49
CA SER A 139 9.06 3.42 -6.10
C SER A 139 10.26 2.58 -6.57
N GLY A 140 10.25 1.27 -6.35
CA GLY A 140 11.26 0.32 -6.85
C GLY A 140 12.14 -0.32 -5.77
N ALA A 141 12.98 -1.28 -6.17
CA ALA A 141 13.76 -2.14 -5.25
C ALA A 141 14.69 -1.38 -4.31
N ASN A 142 15.27 -0.25 -4.75
CA ASN A 142 16.21 0.54 -3.95
C ASN A 142 15.57 1.17 -2.70
N MET A 143 14.24 1.21 -2.61
CA MET A 143 13.49 1.81 -1.50
C MET A 143 12.92 0.77 -0.52
N ALA A 144 13.14 -0.54 -0.75
CA ALA A 144 12.55 -1.60 0.08
C ALA A 144 12.99 -1.53 1.55
N GLY A 145 14.27 -1.20 1.81
CA GLY A 145 14.78 -1.02 3.17
C GLY A 145 14.16 0.19 3.88
N ASP A 146 13.95 1.28 3.15
CA ASP A 146 13.29 2.48 3.67
C ASP A 146 11.79 2.28 3.90
N ALA A 147 11.14 1.51 3.03
CA ALA A 147 9.75 1.09 3.22
C ALA A 147 9.61 0.22 4.47
N LEU A 148 10.49 -0.77 4.64
CA LEU A 148 10.49 -1.66 5.80
C LEU A 148 10.59 -0.87 7.11
N ARG A 149 11.49 0.11 7.18
CA ARG A 149 11.64 0.98 8.36
C ARG A 149 10.37 1.77 8.66
N ASP A 150 9.75 2.38 7.65
CA ASP A 150 8.49 3.12 7.86
C ASP A 150 7.36 2.20 8.33
N LEU A 151 7.24 1.01 7.76
CA LEU A 151 6.17 0.07 8.09
C LEU A 151 6.34 -0.53 9.48
N GLN A 152 7.57 -0.77 9.94
CA GLN A 152 7.86 -1.16 11.32
C GLN A 152 7.45 -0.06 12.31
N ILE A 153 7.78 1.21 12.01
CA ILE A 153 7.36 2.35 12.83
C ILE A 153 5.83 2.46 12.84
N ALA A 154 5.18 2.24 11.69
CA ALA A 154 3.72 2.28 11.60
C ALA A 154 3.06 1.20 12.49
N ASP A 155 3.57 -0.03 12.46
CA ASP A 155 3.05 -1.14 13.28
C ASP A 155 3.22 -0.87 14.77
N GLU A 156 4.42 -0.43 15.18
CA GLU A 156 4.73 -0.10 16.57
C GLU A 156 3.83 1.03 17.10
N LEU A 157 3.69 2.12 16.34
CA LEU A 157 2.84 3.25 16.73
C LEU A 157 1.35 2.89 16.74
N ARG A 158 0.92 1.97 15.87
CA ARG A 158 -0.48 1.52 15.84
C ARG A 158 -0.83 0.75 17.10
N GLY A 159 0.11 -0.03 17.63
CA GLY A 159 -0.01 -0.76 18.90
C GLY A 159 -1.06 -1.87 18.90
N LYS A 160 -1.62 -2.20 17.73
CA LYS A 160 -2.58 -3.30 17.53
C LYS A 160 -2.54 -3.76 16.07
N PRO A 161 -2.86 -5.03 15.78
CA PRO A 161 -2.86 -5.55 14.42
C PRO A 161 -3.73 -4.72 13.48
N ASP A 162 -3.17 -4.34 12.33
CA ASP A 162 -3.88 -3.70 11.22
C ASP A 162 -3.51 -4.39 9.91
N ALA A 163 -4.51 -4.94 9.21
CA ALA A 163 -4.29 -5.74 8.01
C ALA A 163 -3.52 -4.97 6.91
N ASN A 164 -3.72 -3.65 6.81
CA ASN A 164 -3.03 -2.84 5.80
C ASN A 164 -1.55 -2.64 6.15
N ILE A 165 -1.22 -2.48 7.43
CA ILE A 165 0.17 -2.40 7.86
C ILE A 165 0.84 -3.74 7.63
N LEU A 166 0.22 -4.83 8.10
CA LEU A 166 0.78 -6.17 8.04
C LEU A 166 1.03 -6.64 6.61
N GLN A 167 0.11 -6.43 5.67
CA GLN A 167 0.32 -6.83 4.27
C GLN A 167 1.45 -6.03 3.60
N ASN A 168 1.60 -4.73 3.93
CA ASN A 168 2.67 -3.91 3.36
C ASN A 168 4.01 -4.26 4.01
N LEU A 169 4.03 -4.49 5.32
CA LEU A 169 5.20 -4.94 6.05
C LEU A 169 5.69 -6.30 5.53
N ALA A 170 4.78 -7.25 5.32
CA ALA A 170 5.08 -8.54 4.73
C ALA A 170 5.71 -8.40 3.33
N ARG A 171 5.18 -7.50 2.48
CA ARG A 171 5.79 -7.20 1.17
C ARG A 171 7.19 -6.59 1.30
N ALA A 172 7.41 -5.69 2.25
CA ALA A 172 8.73 -5.12 2.50
C ALA A 172 9.73 -6.19 2.97
N GLU A 173 9.29 -7.13 3.81
CA GLU A 173 10.08 -8.26 4.30
C GLU A 173 10.40 -9.27 3.18
N GLU A 174 9.43 -9.58 2.32
CA GLU A 174 9.61 -10.38 1.11
C GLU A 174 10.68 -9.77 0.20
N MET A 175 10.59 -8.47 -0.10
CA MET A 175 11.59 -7.77 -0.92
C MET A 175 12.99 -7.75 -0.26
N ALA A 176 13.04 -7.87 1.07
CA ALA A 176 14.28 -8.01 1.83
C ALA A 176 14.74 -9.47 2.02
N GLY A 177 14.07 -10.45 1.39
CA GLY A 177 14.37 -11.88 1.49
C GLY A 177 14.01 -12.51 2.83
N ARG A 178 13.25 -11.83 3.68
CA ARG A 178 12.84 -12.28 5.03
C ARG A 178 11.53 -13.08 4.97
N TYR A 179 11.52 -14.14 4.17
CA TYR A 179 10.29 -14.87 3.83
C TYR A 179 9.53 -15.45 5.03
N GLY A 180 10.24 -15.95 6.06
CA GLY A 180 9.58 -16.47 7.26
C GLY A 180 8.87 -15.39 8.10
N ALA A 181 9.35 -14.14 8.07
CA ALA A 181 8.65 -13.02 8.72
C ALA A 181 7.45 -12.56 7.87
N ALA A 182 7.68 -12.44 6.56
CA ALA A 182 6.63 -12.09 5.60
C ALA A 182 5.44 -13.06 5.68
N ASP A 183 5.71 -14.36 5.78
CA ASP A 183 4.67 -15.39 5.90
C ASP A 183 3.75 -15.17 7.10
N ARG A 184 4.32 -14.94 8.29
CA ARG A 184 3.55 -14.70 9.52
C ARG A 184 2.68 -13.44 9.42
N HIS A 185 3.22 -12.37 8.85
CA HIS A 185 2.47 -11.13 8.67
C HIS A 185 1.37 -11.27 7.62
N TYR A 186 1.63 -11.98 6.51
CA TYR A 186 0.59 -12.29 5.52
C TYR A 186 -0.51 -13.16 6.11
N ASP A 187 -0.18 -14.24 6.83
CA ASP A 187 -1.18 -15.12 7.46
C ASP A 187 -2.05 -14.35 8.45
N THR A 188 -1.43 -13.49 9.26
CA THR A 188 -2.17 -12.61 10.18
C THR A 188 -3.09 -11.68 9.40
N ALA A 189 -2.60 -10.99 8.36
CA ALA A 189 -3.41 -10.09 7.54
C ALA A 189 -4.56 -10.83 6.84
N ILE A 190 -4.33 -12.04 6.31
CA ILE A 190 -5.35 -12.90 5.68
C ILE A 190 -6.44 -13.23 6.69
N SER A 191 -6.08 -13.64 7.91
CA SER A 191 -7.04 -13.99 8.96
C SER A 191 -7.98 -12.84 9.34
N MET A 192 -7.55 -11.59 9.11
CA MET A 192 -8.33 -10.39 9.38
C MET A 192 -9.31 -10.00 8.24
N THR A 193 -9.25 -10.65 7.07
CA THR A 193 -9.97 -10.21 5.85
C THR A 193 -11.27 -10.96 5.53
N SER A 194 -11.85 -11.68 6.49
CA SER A 194 -13.18 -12.34 6.38
C SER A 194 -13.42 -13.12 5.07
N ASP A 195 -12.41 -13.88 4.62
CA ASP A 195 -12.43 -14.72 3.41
C ASP A 195 -12.63 -14.00 2.07
N ALA A 196 -12.58 -12.67 2.04
CA ALA A 196 -12.53 -11.92 0.80
C ALA A 196 -11.11 -12.03 0.19
N VAL A 197 -10.96 -12.93 -0.78
CA VAL A 197 -9.73 -13.08 -1.57
C VAL A 197 -9.26 -11.71 -2.04
N SER A 198 -8.09 -11.31 -1.53
CA SER A 198 -7.49 -10.00 -1.80
C SER A 198 -6.28 -10.15 -2.71
N PRO A 199 -5.89 -9.10 -3.48
CA PRO A 199 -4.81 -9.19 -4.46
C PRO A 199 -3.47 -9.70 -3.91
N PHE A 200 -3.19 -9.48 -2.63
CA PHE A 200 -1.92 -9.88 -2.01
C PHE A 200 -1.84 -11.38 -1.64
N TRP A 201 -2.94 -12.14 -1.72
CA TRP A 201 -2.95 -13.56 -1.33
C TRP A 201 -2.09 -14.44 -2.24
N LEU A 202 -2.03 -14.11 -3.54
CA LEU A 202 -1.15 -14.83 -4.46
C LEU A 202 0.32 -14.64 -4.08
N ARG A 203 0.68 -13.42 -3.69
CA ARG A 203 2.02 -13.06 -3.20
C ARG A 203 2.34 -13.80 -1.89
N ALA A 204 1.40 -13.89 -0.97
CA ALA A 204 1.54 -14.73 0.24
C ALA A 204 1.80 -16.21 -0.11
N GLY A 205 1.06 -16.76 -1.09
CA GLY A 205 1.31 -18.11 -1.60
C GLY A 205 2.71 -18.28 -2.20
N MET A 206 3.23 -17.27 -2.89
CA MET A 206 4.61 -17.29 -3.40
C MET A 206 5.65 -17.23 -2.28
N VAL A 207 5.39 -16.49 -1.19
CA VAL A 207 6.25 -16.51 0.00
C VAL A 207 6.26 -17.90 0.66
N LYS A 208 5.10 -18.56 0.78
CA LYS A 208 5.01 -19.94 1.26
C LYS A 208 5.83 -20.90 0.40
N LEU A 209 5.79 -20.73 -0.92
CA LEU A 209 6.63 -21.50 -1.85
C LEU A 209 8.14 -21.29 -1.57
N GLN A 210 8.58 -20.04 -1.32
CA GLN A 210 9.99 -19.73 -1.01
C GLN A 210 10.48 -20.38 0.28
N ILE A 211 9.61 -20.53 1.29
CA ILE A 211 9.97 -21.22 2.54
C ILE A 211 9.75 -22.73 2.50
N GLY A 212 9.33 -23.28 1.35
CA GLY A 212 9.09 -24.71 1.15
C GLY A 212 7.74 -25.23 1.65
N ASP A 213 6.83 -24.36 2.10
CA ASP A 213 5.45 -24.72 2.43
C ASP A 213 4.61 -24.83 1.14
N LEU A 214 4.84 -25.92 0.41
CA LEU A 214 4.18 -26.16 -0.87
C LEU A 214 2.67 -26.40 -0.72
N VAL A 215 2.25 -26.96 0.41
CA VAL A 215 0.84 -27.24 0.69
C VAL A 215 0.08 -25.93 0.89
N GLY A 216 0.56 -25.07 1.79
CA GLY A 216 -0.04 -23.76 2.04
C GLY A 216 0.04 -22.84 0.83
N ALA A 217 1.15 -22.87 0.09
CA ALA A 217 1.29 -22.14 -1.18
C ALA A 217 0.20 -22.52 -2.19
N THR A 218 -0.01 -23.82 -2.39
CA THR A 218 -0.99 -24.33 -3.36
C THR A 218 -2.42 -24.05 -2.90
N ASP A 219 -2.72 -24.18 -1.61
CA ASP A 219 -4.04 -23.88 -1.06
C ASP A 219 -4.43 -22.41 -1.28
N LEU A 220 -3.54 -21.48 -0.91
CA LEU A 220 -3.78 -20.05 -1.14
C LEU A 220 -3.95 -19.74 -2.63
N ALA A 221 -3.06 -20.24 -3.49
CA ALA A 221 -3.14 -19.99 -4.93
C ALA A 221 -4.44 -20.53 -5.55
N ARG A 222 -4.96 -21.68 -5.09
CA ARG A 222 -6.26 -22.20 -5.52
C ARG A 222 -7.43 -21.34 -5.05
N ARG A 223 -7.38 -20.79 -3.84
CA ARG A 223 -8.40 -19.84 -3.37
C ARG A 223 -8.41 -18.58 -4.24
N VAL A 224 -7.25 -18.11 -4.68
CA VAL A 224 -7.15 -17.01 -5.66
C VAL A 224 -7.71 -17.42 -7.03
N GLU A 225 -7.38 -18.62 -7.51
CA GLU A 225 -7.87 -19.17 -8.78
C GLU A 225 -9.39 -19.21 -8.87
N VAL A 226 -10.09 -19.56 -7.79
CA VAL A 226 -11.56 -19.57 -7.77
C VAL A 226 -12.15 -18.21 -8.16
N LYS A 227 -11.47 -17.11 -7.84
CA LYS A 227 -11.90 -15.75 -8.20
C LYS A 227 -11.32 -15.26 -9.52
N PHE A 228 -10.11 -15.68 -9.86
CA PHE A 228 -9.34 -15.19 -11.00
C PHE A 228 -8.72 -16.34 -11.81
N PRO A 229 -9.54 -17.23 -12.41
CA PRO A 229 -9.05 -18.48 -13.02
C PRO A 229 -8.17 -18.25 -14.26
N GLU A 230 -8.37 -17.13 -14.96
CA GLU A 230 -7.66 -16.78 -16.20
C GLU A 230 -6.53 -15.76 -16.00
N ALA A 231 -6.30 -15.32 -14.75
CA ALA A 231 -5.21 -14.39 -14.46
C ALA A 231 -3.85 -15.06 -14.72
N PRO A 232 -3.00 -14.50 -15.61
CA PRO A 232 -1.73 -15.12 -15.98
C PRO A 232 -0.83 -15.42 -14.78
N GLU A 233 -0.82 -14.54 -13.79
CA GLU A 233 -0.01 -14.66 -12.57
C GLU A 233 -0.46 -15.86 -11.73
N VAL A 234 -1.77 -16.13 -11.67
CA VAL A 234 -2.33 -17.28 -10.95
C VAL A 234 -1.98 -18.58 -11.67
N VAL A 235 -2.11 -18.60 -13.00
CA VAL A 235 -1.76 -19.77 -13.82
C VAL A 235 -0.27 -20.08 -13.69
N ALA A 236 0.58 -19.05 -13.79
CA ALA A 236 2.03 -19.16 -13.62
C ALA A 236 2.42 -19.67 -12.24
N ALA A 237 1.85 -19.11 -11.16
CA ALA A 237 2.11 -19.53 -9.80
C ALA A 237 1.73 -21.00 -9.57
N LEU A 238 0.53 -21.42 -10.00
CA LEU A 238 0.09 -22.82 -9.85
C LEU A 238 0.91 -23.78 -10.71
N ALA A 239 1.34 -23.37 -11.91
CA ALA A 239 2.24 -24.17 -12.75
C ALA A 239 3.60 -24.38 -12.05
N ALA A 240 4.17 -23.32 -11.45
CA ALA A 240 5.41 -23.41 -10.68
C ALA A 240 5.26 -24.30 -9.44
N MET A 241 4.15 -24.18 -8.71
CA MET A 241 3.85 -25.03 -7.55
C MET A 241 3.67 -26.51 -7.93
N GLN A 242 3.04 -26.81 -9.07
CA GLN A 242 2.94 -28.19 -9.58
C GLN A 242 4.31 -28.78 -9.90
N ALA A 243 5.15 -28.02 -10.60
CA ALA A 243 6.51 -28.44 -10.91
C ALA A 243 7.34 -28.65 -9.62
N ALA A 244 7.23 -27.75 -8.65
CA ALA A 244 7.89 -27.87 -7.34
C ALA A 244 7.44 -29.11 -6.55
N ARG A 245 6.22 -29.62 -6.80
CA ARG A 245 5.70 -30.88 -6.22
C ARG A 245 6.22 -32.14 -6.93
N GLY A 246 6.98 -31.98 -8.01
CA GLY A 246 7.48 -33.07 -8.85
C GLY A 246 6.62 -33.38 -10.07
N ASP A 247 5.46 -32.74 -10.23
CA ASP A 247 4.62 -32.86 -11.44
C ASP A 247 5.02 -31.81 -12.49
N VAL A 248 6.24 -31.96 -13.02
CA VAL A 248 6.82 -31.04 -14.01
C VAL A 248 5.98 -31.00 -15.29
N GLU A 249 5.48 -32.15 -15.74
CA GLU A 249 4.65 -32.24 -16.94
C GLU A 249 3.27 -31.60 -16.72
N GLY A 250 2.66 -31.77 -15.55
CA GLY A 250 1.43 -31.06 -15.17
C GLY A 250 1.63 -29.55 -15.12
N GLY A 251 2.72 -29.10 -14.50
CA GLY A 251 3.10 -27.68 -14.51
C GLY A 251 3.28 -27.14 -15.94
N ARG A 252 3.95 -27.88 -16.82
CA ARG A 252 4.14 -27.50 -18.24
C ARG A 252 2.81 -27.43 -19.00
N ARG A 253 1.92 -28.41 -18.82
CA ARG A 253 0.57 -28.38 -19.43
C ARG A 253 -0.21 -27.16 -18.96
N ARG A 254 -0.16 -26.86 -17.66
CA ARG A 254 -0.83 -25.69 -17.07
C ARG A 254 -0.25 -24.38 -17.60
N TRP A 255 1.06 -24.24 -17.65
CA TRP A 255 1.73 -23.09 -18.26
C TRP A 255 1.31 -22.90 -19.74
N GLY A 256 1.10 -24.00 -20.45
CA GLY A 256 0.67 -24.02 -21.85
C GLY A 256 -0.75 -23.48 -22.10
N THR A 257 -1.59 -23.34 -21.07
CA THR A 257 -2.95 -22.78 -21.24
C THR A 257 -2.94 -21.27 -21.45
N MET A 258 -1.88 -20.57 -21.03
CA MET A 258 -1.72 -19.15 -21.31
C MET A 258 -1.47 -18.91 -22.80
N VAL A 259 -1.92 -17.78 -23.34
CA VAL A 259 -1.53 -17.35 -24.69
C VAL A 259 -0.12 -16.76 -24.70
N GLU A 260 0.51 -16.65 -25.86
CA GLU A 260 1.92 -16.21 -25.96
C GLU A 260 2.14 -14.83 -25.32
N ARG A 261 1.27 -13.86 -25.60
CA ARG A 261 1.33 -12.52 -25.00
C ARG A 261 1.27 -12.54 -23.47
N GLN A 262 0.57 -13.49 -22.87
CA GLN A 262 0.52 -13.65 -21.41
C GLN A 262 1.83 -14.24 -20.88
N ARG A 263 2.41 -15.23 -21.57
CA ARG A 263 3.71 -15.81 -21.21
C ARG A 263 4.86 -14.80 -21.31
N GLU A 264 4.78 -13.87 -22.26
CA GLU A 264 5.79 -12.81 -22.43
C GLU A 264 5.94 -11.92 -21.19
N LEU A 265 4.90 -11.79 -20.35
CA LEU A 265 4.95 -11.02 -19.11
C LEU A 265 5.96 -11.58 -18.08
N PHE A 266 6.32 -12.86 -18.20
CA PHE A 266 7.19 -13.57 -17.25
C PHE A 266 8.58 -13.86 -17.82
N ARG A 267 8.90 -13.36 -19.01
CA ARG A 267 10.27 -13.42 -19.54
C ARG A 267 11.12 -12.37 -18.86
N ASP A 268 12.37 -12.71 -18.58
CA ASP A 268 13.35 -11.73 -18.11
C ASP A 268 13.44 -10.57 -19.12
N PRO A 269 13.24 -9.32 -18.68
CA PRO A 269 13.48 -8.17 -19.53
C PRO A 269 14.99 -8.09 -19.81
N LYS A 270 15.38 -8.45 -21.03
CA LYS A 270 16.74 -8.25 -21.54
C LYS A 270 17.07 -6.77 -21.68
#